data_AF-A0A2N3VHN5-F1
#
_entry.id   AF-A0A2N3VHN5-F1
#
_cell.length_a   1.000
_cell.length_b   1.000
_cell.length_c   1.000
_cell.angle_alpha   90.00
_cell.angle_beta   90.00
_cell.angle_gamma   90.00
#
_symmetry.space_group_name_H-M   'P 1'
#
loop_
_entity.id
_entity.type
_entity.pdbx_description
1 polymer ?
#
loop_
_entity_poly.entity_id
_entity_poly.type
_entity_poly.pdbx_seq_one_letter_code
_entity_poly.pdbx_strand_id
1 'polypeptide(L)' 'MNDTTRRVPAELTERAKRRSMAIRWSDEPPTGWELYNPFRVVCFGTLGNVADWLTAAESTHR' A
#
# COMPACT_ATOMS: atom_id res chain seq x y z
N MET A 1 9.39 17.51 17.07
CA MET A 1 8.49 16.61 16.31
C MET A 1 9.37 15.51 15.76
N ASN A 2 9.23 14.28 16.26
CA ASN A 2 10.08 13.17 15.83
C ASN A 2 9.67 12.77 14.42
N ASP A 3 10.52 13.14 13.46
CA ASP A 3 10.45 12.74 12.06
C ASP A 3 10.75 11.23 11.98
N THR A 4 9.79 10.43 12.44
CA THR A 4 9.84 8.97 12.30
C THR A 4 9.54 8.72 10.84
N THR A 5 10.59 8.76 10.01
CA THR A 5 10.49 8.70 8.55
C THR A 5 9.66 7.48 8.15
N ARG A 6 8.40 7.71 7.78
CA ARG A 6 7.49 6.65 7.34
C ARG A 6 8.06 6.10 6.04
N ARG A 7 8.66 4.91 6.10
CA ARG A 7 9.24 4.24 4.93
C ARG A 7 8.40 3.03 4.54
N VAL A 8 8.16 2.91 3.23
CA VAL A 8 7.60 1.70 2.63
C VAL A 8 8.77 0.76 2.33
N PRO A 9 8.69 -0.54 2.72
CA PRO A 9 9.64 -1.55 2.28
C PRO A 9 9.73 -1.60 0.75
N ALA A 10 10.94 -1.62 0.21
CA ALA A 10 11.16 -1.63 -1.24
C ALA A 10 10.45 -2.80 -1.94
N GLU A 11 10.39 -3.96 -1.29
CA GLU A 11 9.66 -5.13 -1.80
C GLU A 11 8.17 -4.84 -2.03
N LEU A 12 7.49 -4.19 -1.08
CA LEU A 12 6.07 -3.85 -1.23
C LEU A 12 5.87 -2.84 -2.35
N THR A 13 6.79 -1.88 -2.52
CA THR A 13 6.76 -0.93 -3.64
C THR A 13 6.87 -1.66 -4.98
N GLU A 14 7.78 -2.61 -5.13
CA GLU A 14 7.94 -3.35 -6.38
C GLU A 14 6.73 -4.26 -6.68
N ARG A 15 6.16 -4.90 -5.66
CA ARG A 15 4.92 -5.68 -5.81
C ARG A 15 3.73 -4.82 -6.25
N ALA A 16 3.56 -3.64 -5.65
CA ALA A 16 2.53 -2.68 -6.05
C ALA A 16 2.74 -2.21 -7.51
N LYS A 17 3.98 -1.88 -7.90
CA LYS A 17 4.30 -1.45 -9.27
C LYS A 17 3.98 -2.51 -10.32
N ARG A 18 4.27 -3.78 -10.06
CA ARG A 18 3.91 -4.90 -10.97
C ARG A 18 2.41 -4.96 -11.28
N ARG A 19 1.58 -4.31 -10.45
CA ARG A 19 0.12 -4.22 -10.59
C ARG A 19 -0.37 -2.83 -10.94
N SER A 20 0.51 -1.93 -11.40
CA SER A 20 0.18 -0.54 -11.71
C SER A 20 -0.42 0.23 -10.52
N MET A 21 0.08 -0.05 -9.32
CA MET A 21 -0.32 0.59 -8.06
C MET A 21 0.86 1.26 -7.37
N ALA A 22 0.56 2.15 -6.43
CA ALA A 22 1.52 2.81 -5.56
C ALA A 22 1.05 2.77 -4.11
N ILE A 23 1.99 2.96 -3.18
CA ILE A 23 1.74 2.98 -1.74
C ILE A 23 2.05 4.39 -1.24
N ARG A 24 1.12 5.01 -0.52
CA ARG A 24 1.32 6.32 0.11
C ARG A 24 0.81 6.33 1.53
N TRP A 25 1.31 7.27 2.33
CA TRP A 25 0.70 7.60 3.60
C TRP A 25 -0.45 8.59 3.38
N SER A 26 -1.54 8.42 4.13
CA SER A 26 -2.70 9.29 4.16
C SER A 26 -2.83 9.91 5.55
N ASP A 27 -2.78 11.24 5.60
CA ASP A 27 -2.98 12.02 6.82
C ASP A 27 -4.46 12.39 7.04
N GLU A 28 -5.35 12.04 6.10
CA GLU A 28 -6.80 12.19 6.28
C GLU A 28 -7.33 11.09 7.20
N PRO A 29 -8.22 11.38 8.17
CA PRO A 29 -8.79 10.36 9.03
C PRO A 29 -9.71 9.38 8.27
N PRO A 30 -9.62 8.06 8.53
CA PRO A 30 -8.62 7.42 9.38
C PRO A 30 -7.22 7.51 8.77
N THR A 31 -6.20 7.85 9.57
CA THR A 31 -4.81 7.98 9.07
C THR A 31 -4.18 6.62 8.86
N GLY A 32 -3.42 6.42 7.79
CA GLY A 32 -2.78 5.13 7.52
C GLY A 32 -2.08 5.02 6.17
N TRP A 33 -1.66 3.80 5.82
CA TRP A 33 -1.12 3.45 4.52
C TRP A 33 -2.22 3.11 3.53
N GLU A 34 -2.10 3.65 2.33
CA GLU A 34 -2.99 3.42 1.21
C GLU A 34 -2.25 2.68 0.10
N LEU A 35 -2.88 1.64 -0.44
CA LEU A 35 -2.57 1.10 -1.75
C LEU A 35 -3.57 1.68 -2.75
N TYR A 36 -3.07 2.38 -3.76
CA TYR A 36 -3.91 3.13 -4.68
C TYR A 36 -3.41 3.04 -6.12
N ASN A 37 -4.30 3.35 -7.04
CA ASN A 37 -3.99 3.69 -8.43
C ASN A 37 -4.57 5.09 -8.73
N PRO A 38 -4.37 5.67 -9.92
CA PRO A 38 -4.87 7.01 -10.24
C PRO A 38 -6.39 7.22 -10.13
N PHE A 39 -7.17 6.13 -10.03
CA PHE A 39 -8.63 6.18 -10.05
C PHE A 39 -9.27 5.85 -8.70
N ARG A 40 -8.57 5.10 -7.83
CA ARG A 40 -9.13 4.63 -6.55
C ARG A 40 -8.06 4.17 -5.56
N VAL A 41 -8.45 4.18 -4.28
CA VAL A 41 -7.77 3.44 -3.20
C VAL A 41 -8.39 2.04 -3.13
N VAL A 42 -7.56 1.00 -3.08
CA VAL A 42 -8.00 -0.41 -3.05
C VAL A 42 -7.76 -1.08 -1.71
N CYS A 43 -6.85 -0.53 -0.89
CA CYS A 43 -6.59 -0.98 0.47
C CYS A 43 -6.16 0.23 1.31
N PHE A 44 -6.63 0.27 2.55
CA PHE A 44 -6.30 1.27 3.54
C PHE A 44 -6.00 0.58 4.88
N GLY A 45 -4.98 1.04 5.62
CA GLY A 45 -4.69 0.57 6.98
C GLY A 45 -3.19 0.54 7.30
N THR A 46 -2.70 -0.61 7.73
CA THR A 46 -1.26 -0.83 7.98
C THR A 46 -0.55 -1.35 6.73
N LEU A 47 0.79 -1.34 6.73
CA LEU A 47 1.56 -2.04 5.67
C LEU A 47 1.26 -3.54 5.63
N GLY A 48 0.84 -4.15 6.74
CA GLY A 48 0.37 -5.54 6.77
C GLY A 48 -0.88 -5.72 5.92
N ASN A 49 -1.85 -4.82 6.03
CA ASN A 49 -3.06 -4.86 5.20
C ASN A 49 -2.74 -4.72 3.71
N VAL A 50 -1.79 -3.84 3.37
CA VAL A 50 -1.30 -3.69 1.99
C VAL A 50 -0.63 -4.98 1.51
N ALA A 51 0.20 -5.62 2.33
CA ALA A 51 0.86 -6.88 2.00
C ALA A 51 -0.14 -8.03 1.81
N ASP A 52 -1.16 -8.13 2.65
CA ASP A 52 -2.22 -9.12 2.56
C ASP A 52 -3.02 -8.93 1.26
N TRP A 53 -3.37 -7.69 0.94
CA TRP A 53 -4.07 -7.37 -0.30
C TRP A 53 -3.26 -7.78 -1.53
N LEU A 54 -1.96 -7.44 -1.57
CA LEU A 54 -1.07 -7.81 -2.66
C LEU A 54 -0.97 -9.33 -2.81
N THR A 55 -0.86 -10.05 -1.70
CA THR A 55 -0.80 -11.52 -1.66
C THR A 55 -2.10 -12.15 -2.20
N ALA A 56 -3.25 -11.64 -1.77
CA ALA A 56 -4.54 -12.09 -2.26
C ALA A 56 -4.67 -11.84 -3.77
N ALA A 57 -4.30 -10.65 -4.23
CA ALA A 57 -4.39 -10.28 -5.64
C ALA A 57 -3.46 -11.14 -6.52
N GLU A 58 -2.26 -11.48 -6.03
CA GLU A 58 -1.29 -12.37 -6.67
C GLU A 58 -1.80 -13.81 -6.79
N SER A 59 -2.53 -14.29 -5.78
CA SER A 59 -3.08 -15.64 -5.76
C SER A 59 -4.24 -15.84 -6.75
N THR A 60 -5.04 -14.80 -7.00
CA THR A 60 -6.21 -14.84 -7.91
C THR A 60 -5.82 -14.86 -9.41
N HIS A 61 -4.56 -14.66 -9.76
CA HIS A 61 -4.08 -14.70 -11.17
C HIS A 61 -3.42 -16.04 -11.55
N ARG A 62 -3.72 -17.11 -10.82
CA ARG A 62 -3.23 -18.46 -11.05
C ARG A 62 -4.39 -19.38 -11.42
#